data_AF-A0A562LAV9-F1
#
_entry.id   AF-A0A562LAV9-F1
#
_cell.length_a   1.000
_cell.length_b   1.000
_cell.length_c   1.000
_cell.angle_alpha   90.00
_cell.angle_beta   90.00
_cell.angle_gamma   90.00
#
_symmetry.space_group_name_H-M   'P 1'
#
loop_
_entity.id
_entity.type
_entity.pdbx_description
1 polymer ?
#
loop_
_entity_poly.entity_id
_entity_poly.type
_entity_poly.pdbx_seq_one_letter_code
_entity_poly.pdbx_strand_id
1 'polypeptide(L)'
;MSFTTAAKNTALNAISPDFISLHSGFPGNTGANELAGSGYARVAASFNSASGGVRTITAAVNFTVGAGHTVRWAGLWQAGSFVGYSPNGGNPKEFIASAATDVVTCLAHGYADTQKIVFYGDTVPAGLTEGTVYFVRDATTDTFKVAATSGGAAIDLTGTGSTGCVVSAIVEDVYGGASTHTVNSWSLGAIF
;
A
#
# COMPACT_ATOMS: atom_id res chain seq x y z
N MET A 1 -12.26 -15.23 -16.61
CA MET A 1 -12.45 -14.52 -17.90
C MET A 1 -11.57 -13.29 -17.89
N SER A 2 -10.95 -12.89 -19.00
CA SER A 2 -10.06 -11.72 -19.04
C SER A 2 -10.76 -10.55 -19.72
N PHE A 3 -10.70 -9.37 -19.11
CA PHE A 3 -11.17 -8.14 -19.76
C PHE A 3 -10.16 -7.63 -20.79
N THR A 4 -10.65 -7.09 -21.89
CA THR A 4 -9.81 -6.40 -22.88
C THR A 4 -9.28 -5.09 -22.31
N THR A 5 -8.16 -4.57 -22.85
CA THR A 5 -7.60 -3.27 -22.44
C THR A 5 -8.61 -2.13 -22.56
N ALA A 6 -9.46 -2.16 -23.58
CA ALA A 6 -10.54 -1.17 -23.73
C ALA A 6 -11.53 -1.22 -22.57
N ALA A 7 -11.98 -2.42 -22.17
CA ALA A 7 -12.86 -2.58 -21.02
C ALA A 7 -12.19 -2.15 -19.70
N LYS A 8 -10.90 -2.47 -19.51
CA LYS A 8 -10.11 -2.02 -18.35
C LYS A 8 -10.01 -0.49 -18.30
N ASN A 9 -9.72 0.15 -19.43
CA ASN A 9 -9.65 1.61 -19.51
C ASN A 9 -11.01 2.26 -19.20
N THR A 10 -12.11 1.72 -19.76
CA THR A 10 -13.46 2.21 -19.46
C THR A 10 -13.80 2.11 -17.98
N ALA A 11 -13.51 0.97 -17.35
CA ALA A 11 -13.74 0.78 -15.92
C ALA A 11 -12.92 1.77 -15.06
N LEU A 12 -11.64 1.94 -15.37
CA LEU A 12 -10.77 2.86 -14.63
C LEU A 12 -11.14 4.34 -14.82
N ASN A 13 -11.65 4.71 -15.98
CA ASN A 13 -12.13 6.07 -16.25
C ASN A 13 -13.45 6.38 -15.51
N ALA A 14 -14.21 5.37 -15.10
CA ALA A 14 -15.42 5.58 -14.32
C ALA A 14 -15.15 5.94 -12.85
N ILE A 15 -14.02 5.49 -12.29
CA ILE A 15 -13.54 5.90 -10.97
C ILE A 15 -12.94 7.31 -11.13
N SER A 16 -13.38 8.30 -10.35
CA SER A 16 -12.92 9.69 -10.49
C SER A 16 -12.48 10.25 -9.14
N PRO A 17 -11.31 9.82 -8.60
CA PRO A 17 -10.84 10.32 -7.33
C PRO A 17 -10.53 11.82 -7.42
N ASP A 18 -10.98 12.57 -6.42
CA ASP A 18 -10.86 14.03 -6.35
C ASP A 18 -9.87 14.49 -5.27
N PHE A 19 -9.61 13.66 -4.25
CA PHE A 19 -8.66 13.98 -3.18
C PHE A 19 -7.75 12.80 -2.81
N ILE A 20 -6.55 13.15 -2.35
CA ILE A 20 -5.65 12.25 -1.62
C ILE A 20 -5.59 12.67 -0.14
N SER A 21 -5.47 11.68 0.75
CA SER A 21 -5.23 11.84 2.19
C SER A 21 -3.96 11.12 2.63
N LEU A 22 -3.41 11.48 3.79
CA LEU A 22 -2.32 10.78 4.46
C LEU A 22 -2.81 10.16 5.77
N HIS A 23 -2.25 9.00 6.12
CA HIS A 23 -2.67 8.25 7.30
C HIS A 23 -1.47 7.76 8.11
N SER A 24 -1.63 7.77 9.44
CA SER A 24 -0.64 7.29 10.39
C SER A 24 -0.70 5.78 10.62
N GLY A 25 -1.67 5.09 10.05
CA GLY A 25 -1.90 3.66 10.20
C GLY A 25 -2.74 3.12 9.06
N PHE A 26 -3.06 1.82 9.10
CA PHE A 26 -3.82 1.18 8.04
C PHE A 26 -5.19 1.84 7.83
N PRO A 27 -5.54 2.33 6.62
CA PRO A 27 -6.80 3.03 6.40
C PRO A 27 -8.04 2.14 6.36
N GLY A 28 -7.87 0.83 6.11
CA GLY A 28 -8.98 -0.09 5.86
C GLY A 28 -9.88 0.39 4.72
N ASN A 29 -11.18 0.07 4.78
CA ASN A 29 -12.15 0.46 3.74
C ASN A 29 -12.82 1.82 3.99
N THR A 30 -12.47 2.52 5.08
CA THR A 30 -13.18 3.72 5.54
C THR A 30 -12.30 4.96 5.63
N GLY A 31 -10.99 4.84 5.36
CA GLY A 31 -10.05 5.95 5.52
C GLY A 31 -9.69 6.21 6.98
N ALA A 32 -9.69 5.17 7.82
CA ALA A 32 -9.28 5.26 9.22
C ALA A 32 -7.83 5.78 9.35
N ASN A 33 -7.48 6.28 10.54
CA ASN A 33 -6.13 6.78 10.83
C ASN A 33 -5.67 7.97 9.94
N GLU A 34 -6.61 8.68 9.31
CA GLU A 34 -6.28 9.91 8.57
C GLU A 34 -5.64 10.93 9.53
N LEU A 35 -4.59 11.61 9.06
CA LEU A 35 -3.98 12.69 9.84
C LEU A 35 -4.99 13.82 10.08
N ALA A 36 -4.77 14.59 11.15
CA ALA A 36 -5.58 15.75 11.48
C ALA A 36 -4.74 16.81 12.20
N GLY A 37 -5.12 18.08 12.04
CA GLY A 37 -4.44 19.21 12.67
C GLY A 37 -3.15 19.65 11.96
N SER A 38 -2.41 20.58 12.58
CA SER A 38 -1.08 21.03 12.12
C SER A 38 -0.98 21.48 10.64
N GLY A 39 -2.06 22.02 10.09
CA GLY A 39 -2.12 22.45 8.68
C GLY A 39 -2.34 21.33 7.67
N TYR A 40 -2.47 20.08 8.12
CA TYR A 40 -2.85 18.97 7.26
C TYR A 40 -4.31 19.13 6.80
N ALA A 41 -4.51 18.90 5.51
CA ALA A 41 -5.80 18.71 4.88
C ALA A 41 -5.64 17.71 3.74
N ARG A 42 -6.75 17.10 3.32
CA ARG A 42 -6.79 16.38 2.03
C ARG A 42 -6.43 17.35 0.91
N VAL A 43 -5.67 16.88 -0.07
CA VAL A 43 -5.22 17.70 -1.19
C VAL A 43 -5.83 17.18 -2.48
N ALA A 44 -6.32 18.10 -3.30
CA ALA A 44 -6.96 17.75 -4.56
C ALA A 44 -5.97 17.00 -5.47
N ALA A 45 -6.45 15.97 -6.14
CA ALA A 45 -5.67 15.18 -7.08
C ALA A 45 -6.42 15.06 -8.40
N SER A 46 -5.67 14.87 -9.48
CA SER A 46 -6.21 14.58 -10.79
C SER A 46 -5.41 13.45 -11.41
N PHE A 47 -6.10 12.62 -12.22
CA PHE A 47 -5.53 11.44 -12.83
C PHE A 47 -5.72 11.48 -14.34
N ASN A 48 -4.66 11.14 -15.08
CA ASN A 48 -4.70 11.00 -16.53
C ASN A 48 -5.81 10.03 -16.97
N SER A 49 -6.26 10.16 -18.22
CA SER A 49 -7.12 9.14 -18.84
C SER A 49 -6.42 7.78 -18.85
N ALA A 50 -7.18 6.71 -18.69
CA ALA A 50 -6.65 5.36 -18.67
C ALA A 50 -6.02 4.96 -20.01
N SER A 51 -4.83 4.38 -19.93
CA SER A 51 -4.13 3.75 -21.04
C SER A 51 -3.45 2.47 -20.55
N GLY A 52 -3.49 1.39 -21.35
CA GLY A 52 -2.90 0.12 -20.95
C GLY A 52 -3.50 -0.51 -19.68
N GLY A 53 -4.72 -0.13 -19.28
CA GLY A 53 -5.31 -0.59 -18.02
C GLY A 53 -4.72 0.08 -16.78
N VAL A 54 -4.14 1.27 -16.92
CA VAL A 54 -3.57 2.06 -15.82
C VAL A 54 -3.93 3.54 -15.97
N ARG A 55 -4.13 4.23 -14.86
CA ARG A 55 -4.15 5.70 -14.76
C ARG A 55 -3.07 6.16 -13.81
N THR A 56 -2.43 7.27 -14.12
CA THR A 56 -1.42 7.88 -13.23
C THR A 56 -1.86 9.27 -12.81
N ILE A 57 -1.44 9.69 -11.61
CA ILE A 57 -1.64 11.06 -11.15
C ILE A 57 -1.02 12.05 -12.16
N THR A 58 -1.68 13.18 -12.42
CA THR A 58 -1.23 14.15 -13.44
C THR A 58 -0.11 15.07 -12.96
N ALA A 59 0.00 15.28 -11.66
CA ALA A 59 1.01 16.11 -11.01
C ALA A 59 1.27 15.62 -9.59
N ALA A 60 2.42 15.99 -9.04
CA ALA A 60 2.74 15.70 -7.65
C ALA A 60 1.75 16.40 -6.69
N VAL A 61 1.35 15.70 -5.64
CA VAL A 61 0.45 16.23 -4.61
C VAL A 61 1.25 16.45 -3.33
N ASN A 62 1.23 17.69 -2.84
CA ASN A 62 2.02 18.14 -1.70
C ASN A 62 1.14 18.40 -0.47
N PHE A 63 1.45 17.75 0.64
CA PHE A 63 0.79 17.90 1.93
C PHE A 63 1.67 18.68 2.88
N THR A 64 1.08 19.56 3.68
CA THR A 64 1.73 20.05 4.89
C THR A 64 1.52 19.03 5.99
N VAL A 65 2.61 18.54 6.58
CA VAL A 65 2.59 17.59 7.69
C VAL A 65 3.28 18.24 8.88
N GLY A 66 2.59 18.31 10.02
CA GLY A 66 3.12 18.89 11.24
C GLY A 66 4.13 18.01 11.98
N ALA A 67 4.79 18.61 12.97
CA ALA A 67 5.61 17.87 13.91
C ALA A 67 4.81 16.81 14.68
N GLY A 68 5.42 15.67 14.97
CA GLY A 68 4.83 14.57 15.74
C GLY A 68 3.94 13.62 14.92
N HIS A 69 3.72 13.89 13.63
CA HIS A 69 3.01 12.97 12.76
C HIS A 69 3.95 11.94 12.14
N THR A 70 3.41 10.73 11.91
CA THR A 70 4.05 9.69 11.10
C THR A 70 3.15 9.41 9.91
N VAL A 71 3.69 9.44 8.70
CA VAL A 71 2.97 9.05 7.47
C VAL A 71 3.36 7.62 7.13
N ARG A 72 2.36 6.75 6.99
CA ARG A 72 2.52 5.34 6.64
C ARG A 72 1.74 4.93 5.40
N TRP A 73 0.61 5.57 5.17
CA TRP A 73 -0.27 5.28 4.06
C TRP A 73 -0.78 6.56 3.44
N ALA A 74 -1.18 6.47 2.18
CA ALA A 74 -1.99 7.46 1.51
C ALA A 74 -3.33 6.83 1.12
N GLY A 75 -4.36 7.66 1.01
CA GLY A 75 -5.73 7.25 0.68
C GLY A 75 -6.32 8.06 -0.47
N LEU A 76 -7.31 7.51 -1.16
CA LEU A 76 -8.03 8.14 -2.26
C LEU A 76 -9.49 8.32 -1.90
N TRP A 77 -10.00 9.50 -2.24
CA TRP A 77 -11.40 9.86 -2.05
C TRP A 77 -12.04 10.20 -3.39
N GLN A 78 -13.34 9.95 -3.48
CA GLN A 78 -14.20 10.38 -4.57
C GLN A 78 -15.51 10.88 -3.96
N ALA A 79 -15.82 12.17 -4.12
CA ALA A 79 -17.07 12.76 -3.65
C ALA A 79 -17.37 12.43 -2.18
N GLY A 80 -16.34 12.46 -1.33
CA GLY A 80 -16.43 12.16 0.10
C GLY A 80 -16.41 10.67 0.49
N SER A 81 -16.43 9.74 -0.47
CA SER A 81 -16.28 8.30 -0.23
C SER A 81 -14.82 7.86 -0.33
N PHE A 82 -14.37 6.97 0.55
CA PHE A 82 -13.06 6.35 0.46
C PHE A 82 -13.06 5.27 -0.61
N VAL A 83 -12.14 5.34 -1.56
CA VAL A 83 -12.15 4.46 -2.76
C VAL A 83 -10.85 3.71 -3.01
N GLY A 84 -9.79 4.00 -2.26
CA GLY A 84 -8.52 3.30 -2.42
C GLY A 84 -7.46 3.77 -1.45
N TYR A 85 -6.37 3.02 -1.37
CA TYR A 85 -5.24 3.32 -0.50
C TYR A 85 -3.98 2.60 -0.98
N SER A 86 -2.83 3.10 -0.54
CA SER A 86 -1.53 2.46 -0.76
C SER A 86 -0.60 2.77 0.41
N PRO A 87 0.31 1.84 0.77
CA PRO A 87 1.42 2.16 1.65
C PRO A 87 2.25 3.30 1.08
N ASN A 88 2.78 4.15 1.95
CA ASN A 88 3.75 5.18 1.57
C ASN A 88 5.03 4.51 1.05
N GLY A 89 5.53 4.98 -0.09
CA GLY A 89 6.63 4.34 -0.82
C GLY A 89 6.32 2.92 -1.29
N GLY A 90 5.04 2.53 -1.34
CA GLY A 90 4.61 1.17 -1.64
C GLY A 90 4.87 0.75 -3.09
N ASN A 91 5.08 -0.55 -3.25
CA ASN A 91 5.16 -1.25 -4.53
C ASN A 91 4.47 -2.61 -4.38
N PRO A 92 3.13 -2.66 -4.46
CA PRO A 92 2.39 -3.89 -4.24
C PRO A 92 2.78 -4.97 -5.22
N LYS A 93 2.98 -6.17 -4.70
CA LYS A 93 3.31 -7.39 -5.45
C LYS A 93 2.43 -8.53 -4.98
N GLU A 94 2.05 -9.37 -5.94
CA GLU A 94 1.43 -10.66 -5.67
C GLU A 94 2.46 -11.61 -5.03
N PHE A 95 1.97 -12.57 -4.26
CA PHE A 95 2.79 -13.58 -3.61
C PHE A 95 2.01 -14.88 -3.42
N ILE A 96 2.72 -15.93 -3.04
CA ILE A 96 2.15 -17.18 -2.53
C ILE A 96 2.80 -17.47 -1.17
N ALA A 97 2.02 -17.67 -0.13
CA ALA A 97 2.53 -18.10 1.18
C ALA A 97 2.38 -19.61 1.38
N SER A 98 3.32 -20.21 2.11
CA SER A 98 3.28 -21.62 2.51
C SER A 98 3.27 -21.73 4.03
N ALA A 99 2.16 -22.23 4.58
CA ALA A 99 2.01 -22.51 6.02
C ALA A 99 2.90 -23.66 6.51
N ALA A 100 3.39 -24.52 5.61
CA ALA A 100 4.24 -25.64 5.98
C ALA A 100 5.70 -25.23 6.22
N THR A 101 6.12 -24.07 5.71
CA THR A 101 7.52 -23.64 5.68
C THR A 101 7.74 -22.19 6.11
N ASP A 102 6.67 -21.44 6.36
CA ASP A 102 6.64 -19.99 6.62
C ASP A 102 7.23 -19.14 5.49
N VAL A 103 7.35 -19.71 4.29
CA VAL A 103 7.95 -19.03 3.14
C VAL A 103 6.88 -18.29 2.37
N VAL A 104 7.18 -17.03 2.07
CA VAL A 104 6.47 -16.20 1.11
C VAL A 104 7.27 -16.15 -0.19
N THR A 105 6.68 -16.66 -1.27
CA THR A 105 7.23 -16.61 -2.62
C THR A 105 6.68 -15.38 -3.33
N CYS A 106 7.55 -14.44 -3.68
CA CYS A 106 7.24 -13.23 -4.42
C CYS A 106 8.39 -12.97 -5.40
N LEU A 107 8.15 -13.24 -6.68
CA LEU A 107 9.21 -13.20 -7.69
C LEU A 107 9.82 -11.80 -7.81
N ALA A 108 11.16 -11.73 -7.85
CA ALA A 108 11.92 -10.49 -7.94
C ALA A 108 11.38 -9.41 -6.99
N HIS A 109 11.21 -9.75 -5.71
CA HIS A 109 10.66 -8.82 -4.73
C HIS A 109 11.58 -7.62 -4.48
N GLY A 110 12.89 -7.81 -4.57
CA GLY A 110 13.89 -6.76 -4.33
C GLY A 110 14.02 -6.33 -2.86
N TYR A 111 13.22 -6.91 -1.98
CA TYR A 111 13.34 -6.72 -0.54
C TYR A 111 14.64 -7.29 0.05
N ALA A 112 15.15 -6.60 1.07
CA ALA A 112 16.28 -7.06 1.88
C ALA A 112 15.82 -7.42 3.31
N ASP A 113 16.61 -8.24 4.01
CA ASP A 113 16.38 -8.51 5.42
C ASP A 113 16.28 -7.22 6.24
N THR A 114 15.44 -7.22 7.27
CA THR A 114 15.09 -6.06 8.12
C THR A 114 14.27 -4.96 7.43
N GLN A 115 13.96 -5.08 6.14
CA GLN A 115 13.07 -4.14 5.47
C GLN A 115 11.63 -4.27 5.99
N LYS A 116 10.97 -3.11 6.15
CA LYS A 116 9.55 -3.04 6.51
C LYS A 116 8.65 -3.39 5.33
N ILE A 117 7.70 -4.27 5.57
CA ILE A 117 6.68 -4.70 4.62
C ILE A 117 5.31 -4.73 5.28
N VAL A 118 4.27 -4.79 4.45
CA VAL A 118 2.89 -4.95 4.90
C VAL A 118 2.11 -5.83 3.93
N PHE A 119 1.17 -6.61 4.49
CA PHE A 119 0.20 -7.42 3.76
C PHE A 119 -1.18 -6.76 3.87
N TYR A 120 -1.87 -6.61 2.74
CA TYR A 120 -3.18 -5.93 2.66
C TYR A 120 -3.97 -6.28 1.41
N GLY A 121 -5.24 -5.87 1.38
CA GLY A 121 -6.12 -5.90 0.21
C GLY A 121 -7.25 -6.92 0.33
N ASP A 122 -7.01 -8.01 1.06
CA ASP A 122 -7.94 -9.10 1.32
C ASP A 122 -7.38 -9.97 2.48
N THR A 123 -7.89 -11.19 2.65
CA THR A 123 -7.49 -12.16 3.67
C THR A 123 -5.98 -12.43 3.62
N VAL A 124 -5.25 -11.90 4.60
CA VAL A 124 -3.80 -12.11 4.76
C VAL A 124 -3.49 -13.55 5.23
N PRO A 125 -2.24 -14.03 5.05
CA PRO A 125 -1.79 -15.30 5.63
C PRO A 125 -2.09 -15.37 7.14
N ALA A 126 -2.65 -16.49 7.59
CA ALA A 126 -3.00 -16.65 9.00
C ALA A 126 -1.72 -16.66 9.85
N GLY A 127 -1.77 -16.01 11.02
CA GLY A 127 -0.58 -15.64 11.81
C GLY A 127 -0.14 -14.19 11.59
N LEU A 128 -0.59 -13.56 10.50
CA LEU A 128 -0.43 -12.12 10.24
C LEU A 128 -1.74 -11.38 10.46
N THR A 129 -1.65 -10.06 10.66
CA THR A 129 -2.77 -9.13 10.76
C THR A 129 -2.67 -8.13 9.63
N GLU A 130 -3.78 -7.91 8.92
CA GLU A 130 -3.84 -6.97 7.79
C GLU A 130 -3.39 -5.56 8.21
N GLY A 131 -2.60 -4.91 7.34
CA GLY A 131 -2.14 -3.55 7.56
C GLY A 131 -1.07 -3.40 8.65
N THR A 132 -0.68 -4.49 9.32
CA THR A 132 0.40 -4.49 10.32
C THR A 132 1.76 -4.48 9.64
N VAL A 133 2.66 -3.63 10.15
CA VAL A 133 4.04 -3.55 9.65
C VAL A 133 4.85 -4.73 10.20
N TYR A 134 5.46 -5.48 9.29
CA TYR A 134 6.35 -6.59 9.58
C TYR A 134 7.73 -6.34 8.98
N PHE A 135 8.67 -7.23 9.29
CA PHE A 135 10.04 -7.19 8.80
C PHE A 135 10.34 -8.42 7.94
N VAL A 136 11.02 -8.20 6.82
CA VAL A 136 11.57 -9.26 5.96
C VAL A 136 12.73 -9.93 6.68
N ARG A 137 12.85 -11.26 6.54
CA ARG A 137 14.02 -12.03 6.96
C ARG A 137 14.22 -13.24 6.07
N ASP A 138 15.44 -13.78 6.09
CA ASP A 138 15.84 -14.94 5.29
C ASP A 138 15.55 -14.73 3.78
N ALA A 139 15.73 -13.49 3.31
CA ALA A 139 15.43 -13.09 1.95
C ALA A 139 16.39 -13.72 0.93
N THR A 140 15.81 -14.18 -0.17
CA THR A 140 16.50 -14.59 -1.40
C THR A 140 16.04 -13.69 -2.55
N THR A 141 16.24 -14.08 -3.81
CA THR A 141 15.73 -13.29 -4.95
C THR A 141 14.20 -13.28 -5.03
N ASP A 142 13.59 -14.43 -4.72
CA ASP A 142 12.18 -14.72 -5.02
C ASP A 142 11.38 -15.17 -3.80
N THR A 143 12.03 -15.32 -2.64
CA THR A 143 11.39 -15.80 -1.42
C THR A 143 11.93 -15.10 -0.19
N PHE A 144 11.09 -14.97 0.83
CA PHE A 144 11.45 -14.46 2.15
C PHE A 144 10.54 -15.06 3.23
N LYS A 145 10.89 -14.83 4.49
CA LYS A 145 10.05 -15.07 5.67
C LYS A 145 9.72 -13.75 6.38
N VAL A 146 8.73 -13.79 7.26
CA VAL A 146 8.19 -12.60 7.95
C VAL A 146 8.54 -12.63 9.43
N ALA A 147 8.90 -11.50 10.01
CA ALA A 147 9.16 -11.32 11.45
C ALA A 147 8.38 -10.13 12.03
N ALA A 148 8.03 -10.22 13.32
CA ALA A 148 7.33 -9.15 14.04
C ALA A 148 8.24 -7.96 14.40
N THR A 149 9.54 -8.20 14.53
CA THR A 149 10.56 -7.18 14.84
C THR A 149 11.74 -7.31 13.90
N SER A 150 12.47 -6.22 13.67
CA SER A 150 13.70 -6.23 12.87
C SER A 150 14.70 -7.25 13.41
N GLY A 151 15.07 -8.24 12.59
CA GLY A 151 15.97 -9.35 12.99
C GLY A 151 15.38 -10.35 13.99
N GLY A 152 14.09 -10.22 14.35
CA GLY A 152 13.38 -11.15 15.23
C GLY A 152 13.02 -12.46 14.55
N ALA A 153 12.54 -13.45 15.31
CA ALA A 153 12.18 -14.80 14.82
C ALA A 153 11.16 -14.77 13.65
N ALA A 154 11.21 -15.80 12.80
CA ALA A 154 10.19 -16.01 11.78
C ALA A 154 8.83 -16.30 12.44
N ILE A 155 7.79 -15.67 11.92
CA ILE A 155 6.40 -15.91 12.30
C ILE A 155 5.95 -17.23 11.68
N ASP A 156 5.29 -18.06 12.49
CA ASP A 156 4.60 -19.28 12.07
C ASP A 156 3.34 -18.91 11.28
N LEU A 157 3.30 -19.26 10.01
CA LEU A 157 2.14 -19.04 9.15
C LEU A 157 1.22 -20.25 9.23
N THR A 158 -0.03 -20.06 9.66
CA THR A 158 -0.99 -21.18 9.82
C THR A 158 -2.00 -21.27 8.68
N GLY A 159 -1.84 -20.45 7.63
CA GLY A 159 -2.73 -20.40 6.48
C GLY A 159 -2.18 -19.48 5.39
N THR A 160 -2.57 -19.70 4.13
CA THR A 160 -1.94 -19.07 2.97
C THR A 160 -2.49 -17.69 2.60
N GLY A 161 -3.63 -17.28 3.17
CA GLY A 161 -4.36 -16.09 2.73
C GLY A 161 -5.12 -16.32 1.42
N SER A 162 -5.68 -15.25 0.85
CA SER A 162 -6.37 -15.24 -0.44
C SER A 162 -5.53 -14.62 -1.55
N THR A 163 -5.90 -14.87 -2.81
CA THR A 163 -5.22 -14.30 -3.98
C THR A 163 -5.43 -12.80 -4.15
N GLY A 164 -6.38 -12.20 -3.41
CA GLY A 164 -6.59 -10.75 -3.39
C GLY A 164 -5.61 -10.00 -2.49
N CYS A 165 -4.90 -10.70 -1.61
CA CYS A 165 -3.89 -10.11 -0.74
C CYS A 165 -2.61 -9.83 -1.53
N VAL A 166 -2.03 -8.66 -1.31
CA VAL A 166 -0.71 -8.27 -1.84
C VAL A 166 0.26 -8.00 -0.70
N VAL A 167 1.55 -8.05 -1.01
CA VAL A 167 2.63 -7.60 -0.12
C VAL A 167 3.29 -6.36 -0.73
N SER A 168 3.65 -5.39 0.10
CA SER A 168 4.35 -4.19 -0.34
C SER A 168 5.39 -3.78 0.67
N ALA A 169 6.47 -3.14 0.20
CA ALA A 169 7.25 -2.27 1.07
C ALA A 169 6.37 -1.18 1.69
N ILE A 170 6.76 -0.71 2.86
CA ILE A 170 6.13 0.44 3.52
C ILE A 170 7.19 1.33 4.15
N VAL A 171 7.11 2.62 3.84
CA VAL A 171 7.97 3.67 4.42
C VAL A 171 7.21 4.38 5.54
N GLU A 172 7.86 4.53 6.69
CA GLU A 172 7.34 5.29 7.82
C GLU A 172 8.10 6.63 7.91
N ASP A 173 7.52 7.69 7.37
CA ASP A 173 8.10 9.03 7.44
C ASP A 173 7.65 9.70 8.74
N VAL A 174 8.58 9.85 9.68
CA VAL A 174 8.35 10.53 10.96
C VAL A 174 8.74 12.00 10.83
N TYR A 175 7.78 12.89 11.07
CA TYR A 175 7.97 14.33 10.96
C TYR A 175 8.30 14.92 12.32
N GLY A 176 9.59 15.14 12.60
CA GLY A 176 10.04 15.82 13.82
C GLY A 176 9.75 17.33 13.84
N GLY A 177 9.49 17.91 12.66
CA GLY A 177 9.12 19.31 12.45
C GLY A 177 8.09 19.41 11.33
N ALA A 178 7.45 20.56 11.19
CA ALA A 178 6.54 20.80 10.07
C ALA A 178 7.31 20.74 8.74
N SER A 179 6.84 19.94 7.79
CA SER A 179 7.47 19.78 6.48
C SER A 179 6.45 19.33 5.42
N THR A 180 6.91 19.22 4.18
CA THR A 180 6.10 18.74 3.07
C THR A 180 6.23 17.22 2.93
N HIS A 181 5.10 16.53 2.78
CA HIS A 181 5.06 15.16 2.25
C HIS A 181 4.55 15.20 0.82
N THR A 182 5.23 14.54 -0.11
CA THR A 182 4.90 14.60 -1.53
C THR A 182 4.57 13.21 -2.08
N VAL A 183 3.38 13.09 -2.67
CA VAL A 183 3.01 11.97 -3.52
C VAL A 183 3.41 12.32 -4.95
N ASN A 184 4.58 11.84 -5.39
CA ASN A 184 5.15 12.14 -6.71
C ASN A 184 4.56 11.30 -7.84
N SER A 185 4.10 10.09 -7.52
CA SER A 185 3.47 9.19 -8.46
C SER A 185 2.45 8.32 -7.73
N TRP A 186 1.34 8.04 -8.41
CA TRP A 186 0.38 7.03 -7.98
C TRP A 186 -0.29 6.47 -9.22
N SER A 187 -0.23 5.14 -9.37
CA SER A 187 -0.91 4.41 -10.44
C SER A 187 -2.18 3.72 -9.92
N LEU A 188 -3.30 3.93 -10.60
CA LEU A 188 -4.53 3.15 -10.41
C LEU A 188 -4.52 2.05 -11.48
N GLY A 189 -4.42 0.79 -11.08
CA GLY A 189 -4.40 -0.35 -11.97
C GLY A 189 -5.69 -1.17 -11.89
N ALA A 190 -6.17 -1.64 -13.04
CA ALA A 190 -7.21 -2.67 -13.11
C ALA A 190 -6.53 -4.04 -13.03
N ILE A 191 -6.26 -4.52 -11.80
CA ILE A 191 -5.68 -5.84 -11.57
C ILE A 191 -6.84 -6.85 -11.49
N PHE A 192 -7.31 -7.28 -12.67
CA PHE A 192 -8.25 -8.39 -12.86
C PHE A 192 -7.96 -9.12 -14.19
#